data_AF-B5U813-F1
#
_entry.id   AF-B5U813-F1
#
_cell.length_a   1.000
_cell.length_b   1.000
_cell.length_c   1.000
_cell.angle_alpha   90.00
_cell.angle_beta   90.00
_cell.angle_gamma   90.00
#
_symmetry.space_group_name_H-M   'P 1'
#
loop_
_entity.id
_entity.type
_entity.pdbx_description
1 polymer ?
#
loop_
_entity_poly.entity_id
_entity_poly.type
_entity_poly.pdbx_seq_one_letter_code
_entity_poly.pdbx_strand_id
1 'polypeptide(L)' 'ARTKHIEVDYHFVRERVSQKQLQIKFISSKDQLADIFTKPLPLPQFEACRRNLTLLSSLESG' A
#
# COMPACT_ATOMS: atom_id res chain seq x y z
N ALA A 1 -7.19 -24.35 -1.92
CA ALA A 1 -6.20 -23.44 -2.55
C ALA A 1 -5.83 -22.25 -1.65
N ARG A 2 -6.81 -21.47 -1.13
CA ARG A 2 -6.58 -20.27 -0.31
C ARG A 2 -5.68 -20.45 0.94
N THR A 3 -5.85 -21.54 1.68
CA THR A 3 -5.05 -21.82 2.90
C THR A 3 -3.56 -21.98 2.60
N LYS A 4 -3.20 -22.70 1.53
CA LYS A 4 -1.80 -22.88 1.13
C LYS A 4 -1.13 -21.55 0.76
N HIS A 5 -1.85 -20.64 0.10
CA HIS A 5 -1.31 -19.33 -0.24
C HIS A 5 -1.03 -18.49 1.03
N ILE A 6 -1.97 -18.50 1.99
CA ILE A 6 -1.80 -17.79 3.27
C ILE A 6 -0.60 -18.35 4.04
N GLU A 7 -0.46 -19.68 4.13
CA GLU A 7 0.65 -20.33 4.81
C GLU A 7 2.00 -19.93 4.20
N VAL A 8 2.11 -19.98 2.87
CA VAL A 8 3.34 -19.62 2.14
C VAL A 8 3.71 -18.14 2.37
N ASP A 9 2.75 -17.23 2.18
CA ASP A 9 2.99 -15.79 2.34
C ASP A 9 3.34 -15.43 3.79
N TYR A 10 2.68 -16.07 4.77
CA TYR A 10 2.96 -15.89 6.18
C TYR A 10 4.39 -16.30 6.53
N HIS A 11 4.81 -17.51 6.12
CA HIS A 11 6.16 -17.99 6.42
C HIS A 11 7.23 -17.12 5.76
N PHE A 12 7.01 -16.70 4.52
CA PHE A 12 7.91 -15.81 3.78
C PHE A 12 8.13 -14.46 4.47
N VAL A 13 7.04 -13.80 4.88
CA VAL A 13 7.11 -12.50 5.59
C VAL A 13 7.75 -12.67 6.96
N ARG A 14 7.37 -13.72 7.71
CA ARG A 14 7.89 -13.98 9.06
C ARG A 14 9.40 -14.20 9.07
N GLU A 15 9.92 -14.95 8.11
CA GLU A 15 11.37 -15.19 7.97
C GLU A 15 12.15 -13.90 7.69
N ARG A 16 11.65 -13.03 6.80
CA ARG A 16 12.31 -11.76 6.50
C ARG A 16 12.31 -10.80 7.69
N VAL A 17 11.25 -10.82 8.49
CA VAL A 17 11.18 -10.04 9.74
C VAL A 17 12.19 -10.57 10.76
N SER A 18 12.28 -11.89 10.95
CA SER A 18 13.23 -12.47 11.92
C SER A 18 14.69 -12.22 11.52
N GLN A 19 14.98 -12.21 10.22
CA GLN A 19 16.29 -11.84 9.66
C GLN A 19 16.56 -10.33 9.66
N LYS A 20 15.63 -9.50 10.17
CA LYS A 20 15.69 -8.03 10.18
C LYS A 20 15.81 -7.39 8.78
N GLN A 21 15.45 -8.14 7.74
CA GLN A 21 15.40 -7.66 6.35
C GLN A 21 14.11 -6.91 6.04
N LEU A 22 13.08 -7.08 6.87
CA LEU A 22 11.79 -6.42 6.75
C LEU A 22 11.34 -5.86 8.10
N GLN A 23 10.97 -4.59 8.13
CA GLN A 23 10.34 -3.95 9.29
C GLN A 23 8.85 -3.75 9.00
N ILE A 24 8.00 -4.20 9.92
CA ILE A 24 6.55 -3.99 9.83
C ILE A 24 6.18 -2.75 10.64
N LYS A 25 5.42 -1.85 10.02
CA LYS A 25 4.78 -0.71 10.69
C LYS A 25 3.31 -0.69 10.33
N PHE A 26 2.47 -0.37 11.31
CA PHE A 26 1.08 -0.10 11.06
C PHE A 26 0.94 1.25 10.33
N ILE A 27 0.12 1.27 9.29
CA ILE A 27 -0.28 2.47 8.57
C ILE A 27 -1.81 2.50 8.60
N SER A 28 -2.39 3.66 8.90
CA SER A 28 -3.83 3.81 8.88
C SER A 28 -4.35 3.60 7.45
N SER A 29 -5.55 3.05 7.28
CA SER A 29 -6.12 2.82 5.94
C SER A 29 -6.24 4.11 5.11
N LYS A 30 -6.35 5.27 5.75
CA LYS A 30 -6.41 6.58 5.08
C LYS A 30 -5.06 6.98 4.48
N ASP A 31 -3.96 6.48 5.05
CA ASP A 31 -2.59 6.84 4.68
C ASP A 31 -1.91 5.71 3.86
N GLN A 32 -2.61 4.61 3.62
CA GLN A 32 -2.09 3.44 2.91
C GLN A 32 -2.06 3.67 1.39
N LEU A 33 -1.05 4.42 0.92
CA LEU A 33 -0.91 4.79 -0.51
C LEU A 33 -0.88 3.62 -1.48
N ALA A 34 -0.46 2.43 -1.04
CA ALA A 34 -0.45 1.21 -1.86
C ALA A 34 -1.86 0.80 -2.35
N ASP A 35 -2.91 1.28 -1.70
CA ASP A 35 -4.29 0.95 -2.06
C ASP A 35 -4.65 1.45 -3.47
N ILE A 36 -4.04 2.54 -3.95
CA ILE A 36 -4.26 3.05 -5.33
C ILE A 36 -3.84 2.04 -6.40
N PHE A 37 -2.88 1.17 -6.11
CA PHE A 37 -2.34 0.19 -7.06
C PHE A 37 -2.99 -1.19 -6.93
N THR A 38 -3.68 -1.46 -5.83
CA THR A 38 -4.15 -2.82 -5.48
C THR A 38 -5.66 -2.94 -5.37
N LYS A 39 -6.38 -1.81 -5.28
CA LYS A 39 -7.83 -1.79 -5.07
C LYS A 39 -8.53 -0.79 -6.00
N PRO A 40 -9.78 -1.08 -6.41
CA PRO A 40 -10.65 -0.05 -6.95
C PRO A 40 -11.09 0.87 -5.82
N LEU A 41 -10.52 2.08 -5.76
CA LEU A 41 -10.83 3.07 -4.72
C LEU A 41 -12.00 3.98 -5.12
N PRO A 42 -12.88 4.36 -4.18
CA PRO A 42 -13.83 5.45 -4.38
C PRO A 42 -13.10 6.75 -4.70
N LEU A 43 -13.71 7.62 -5.52
CA LEU A 43 -13.10 8.85 -6.02
C LEU A 43 -12.44 9.73 -4.92
N PRO A 44 -13.05 9.95 -3.74
CA PRO A 44 -12.41 10.75 -2.69
C PRO A 44 -11.11 10.15 -2.15
N GLN A 45 -11.03 8.81 -2.04
CA GLN A 45 -9.83 8.12 -1.55
C GLN A 45 -8.74 8.08 -2.62
N PHE A 46 -9.14 7.90 -3.88
CA PHE A 46 -8.24 7.99 -5.03
C PHE A 46 -7.59 9.37 -5.12
N GLU A 47 -8.36 10.46 -4.99
CA GLU A 47 -7.83 11.83 -5.02
C GLU A 47 -6.90 12.13 -3.86
N ALA A 48 -7.20 11.65 -2.65
CA ALA A 48 -6.31 11.78 -1.49
C ALA A 48 -4.97 11.06 -1.73
N CYS A 49 -5.00 9.81 -2.22
CA CYS A 49 -3.80 9.06 -2.56
C CYS A 49 -3.00 9.75 -3.69
N ARG A 50 -3.69 10.26 -4.72
CA ARG A 50 -3.08 10.99 -5.85
C ARG A 50 -2.33 12.25 -5.39
N ARG A 51 -2.93 13.02 -4.47
CA ARG A 51 -2.29 14.20 -3.87
C ARG A 51 -1.04 13.83 -3.07
N ASN A 52 -1.12 12.79 -2.24
CA ASN A 52 0.00 12.32 -1.43
C ASN A 52 1.16 11.75 -2.26
N LEU A 53 0.89 11.27 -3.49
CA LEU A 53 1.91 10.85 -4.46
C LEU A 53 2.53 12.03 -5.24
N THR A 54 2.14 13.28 -4.94
CA THR A 54 2.60 14.49 -5.64
C THR A 54 2.35 14.43 -7.15
N LEU A 55 1.31 13.69 -7.58
CA LEU A 55 0.91 13.58 -8.99
C LEU A 55 0.12 14.81 -9.49
N LEU A 56 0.22 15.93 -8.78
CA LEU A 56 -0.16 17.24 -9.31
C LEU A 56 1.05 17.77 -10.07
N SER A 57 1.14 17.39 -11.34
CA SER A 57 1.95 18.12 -12.31
C SER A 57 1.43 19.56 -12.37
N SER A 58 2.35 20.49 -12.22
CA SER A 58 2.22 21.93 -12.44
C SER A 58 1.34 22.24 -13.66
N LEU A 59 0.05 22.50 -13.46
CA LEU A 59 -0.81 23.12 -14.47
C LEU A 59 -1.98 23.86 -13.80
N GLU A 60 -1.65 24.70 -12.83
CA GLU A 60 -2.47 25.86 -12.49
C GLU A 60 -1.61 27.09 -12.77
N SER A 61 -1.40 27.35 -14.05
CA SER A 61 -0.96 28.65 -14.57
C SER A 61 -1.70 28.82 -15.89
N GLY A 62 -2.79 29.57 -15.81
CA GLY A 62 -3.77 29.83 -16.86
C GLY A 62 -4.97 30.52 -16.24
#